data_AF-A0A0M3V4G6-F1
#
_entry.id   AF-A0A0M3V4G6-F1
#
_cell.length_a   1.000
_cell.length_b   1.000
_cell.length_c   1.000
_cell.angle_alpha   90.00
_cell.angle_beta   90.00
_cell.angle_gamma   90.00
#
_symmetry.space_group_name_H-M   'P 1'
#
loop_
_entity.id
_entity.type
_entity.pdbx_description
1 polymer ?
#
loop_
_entity_poly.entity_id
_entity_poly.type
_entity_poly.pdbx_seq_one_letter_code
_entity_poly.pdbx_strand_id
1 'polypeptide(L)'
;MFNATEILIDAFVKQIREGYSRTYGCLKNDYQDIIAWAGSMALENIANSDALYHNVEHSILVTLVGQEILRGKHIREGGVSSEDWLHFIISLVCHDIGYVKGVCRQDQEAASLYATGKNGRMISLHPGASDASLTPYHVDRAKLFIDERFGGHKLIDAEVIKSNIEWTRFPVPAAEDHHDTVSFAGLVRAADLIGQLSDPRYLKKITSLYYEFEETGMNKVLGYETPADLRKNYAKFYWNGVHPYIKDSLRYLSLTQQGKQVMANLYSNVFVVEHEKIQEEQMYMMEQLHA
;
A
#
# COMPACT_ATOMS: atom_id res chain seq x y z
N MET A 1 15.13 20.83 -15.74
CA MET A 1 14.56 19.53 -16.15
C MET A 1 13.20 19.43 -15.46
N PHE A 2 12.13 19.00 -16.15
CA PHE A 2 10.82 18.82 -15.52
C PHE A 2 10.81 17.48 -14.78
N ASN A 3 10.55 17.49 -13.47
CA ASN A 3 10.54 16.29 -12.64
C ASN A 3 9.12 16.04 -12.08
N ALA A 4 8.39 15.11 -12.69
CA ALA A 4 7.03 14.78 -12.25
C ALA A 4 6.98 14.15 -10.85
N THR A 5 8.03 13.40 -10.47
CA THR A 5 8.11 12.75 -9.17
C THR A 5 8.18 13.77 -8.04
N GLU A 6 9.03 14.80 -8.18
CA GLU A 6 9.15 15.91 -7.23
C GLU A 6 7.79 16.60 -7.00
N ILE A 7 7.04 16.89 -8.07
CA ILE A 7 5.71 17.51 -7.99
C ILE A 7 4.72 16.63 -7.21
N LEU A 8 4.74 15.31 -7.44
CA LEU A 8 3.88 14.37 -6.72
C LEU A 8 4.24 14.31 -5.22
N ILE A 9 5.53 14.23 -4.90
CA ILE A 9 6.03 14.20 -3.52
C ILE A 9 5.63 15.48 -2.77
N ASP A 10 5.88 16.65 -3.36
CA ASP A 10 5.53 17.94 -2.74
C ASP A 10 4.02 18.09 -2.49
N ALA A 11 3.20 17.73 -3.48
CA ALA A 11 1.75 17.77 -3.37
C ALA A 11 1.23 16.78 -2.31
N PHE A 12 1.84 15.60 -2.22
CA PHE A 12 1.50 14.60 -1.22
C PHE A 12 1.87 15.06 0.20
N VAL A 13 3.09 15.55 0.39
CA VAL A 13 3.60 16.02 1.69
C VAL A 13 2.71 17.13 2.24
N LYS A 14 2.25 18.04 1.38
CA LYS A 14 1.28 19.07 1.77
C LYS A 14 -0.04 18.45 2.25
N GLN A 15 -0.56 17.43 1.57
CA GLN A 15 -1.83 16.78 1.94
C GLN A 15 -1.78 16.04 3.28
N ILE A 16 -0.69 15.35 3.59
CA ILE A 16 -0.56 14.64 4.88
C ILE A 16 -0.40 15.62 6.06
N ARG A 17 0.28 16.75 5.84
CA ARG A 17 0.34 17.86 6.81
C ARG A 17 -1.03 18.48 7.06
N GLU A 18 -1.75 18.78 5.98
CA GLU A 18 -3.10 19.33 6.08
C GLU A 18 -4.05 18.37 6.78
N GLY A 19 -3.90 17.05 6.57
CA GLY A 19 -4.66 16.03 7.30
C GLY A 19 -4.49 16.12 8.81
N TYR A 20 -3.24 16.23 9.27
CA TYR A 20 -2.93 16.44 10.70
C TYR A 20 -3.53 17.75 11.22
N SER A 21 -3.25 18.87 10.54
CA SER A 21 -3.70 20.20 10.97
C SER A 21 -5.23 20.32 11.01
N ARG A 22 -5.96 19.70 10.07
CA ARG A 22 -7.44 19.68 10.07
C ARG A 22 -8.02 18.85 11.21
N THR A 23 -7.28 17.86 11.70
CA THR A 23 -7.75 16.94 12.76
C THR A 23 -7.43 17.50 14.15
N TYR A 24 -6.22 18.04 14.35
CA TYR A 24 -5.71 18.42 15.67
C TYR A 24 -5.45 19.92 15.85
N GLY A 25 -5.62 20.73 14.80
CA GLY A 25 -5.33 22.17 14.84
C GLY A 25 -3.85 22.43 15.15
N CYS A 26 -3.60 23.12 16.26
CA CYS A 26 -2.25 23.47 16.72
C CYS A 26 -1.68 22.52 17.79
N LEU A 27 -2.39 21.45 18.15
CA LEU A 27 -1.91 20.48 19.14
C LEU A 27 -0.66 19.75 18.62
N LYS A 28 0.43 19.76 19.40
CA LYS A 28 1.72 19.15 19.06
C LYS A 28 2.11 19.42 17.62
N ASN A 29 2.20 20.72 17.30
CA ASN A 29 2.37 21.21 15.95
C ASN A 29 3.61 20.61 15.26
N ASP A 30 4.66 20.30 16.02
CA ASP A 30 5.86 19.61 15.55
C ASP A 30 5.58 18.28 14.85
N TYR A 31 4.49 17.58 15.19
CA TYR A 31 4.16 16.29 14.57
C TYR A 31 3.81 16.43 13.08
N GLN A 32 3.21 17.54 12.66
CA GLN A 32 2.93 17.74 11.23
C GLN A 32 4.22 17.82 10.42
N ASP A 33 5.27 18.44 10.98
CA ASP A 33 6.56 18.58 10.32
C ASP A 33 7.34 17.25 10.33
N ILE A 34 7.21 16.45 11.39
CA ILE A 34 7.76 15.09 11.43
C ILE A 34 7.08 14.20 10.39
N ILE A 35 5.75 14.26 10.27
CA ILE A 35 4.97 13.54 9.24
C ILE A 35 5.43 13.97 7.84
N ALA A 36 5.59 15.28 7.61
CA ALA A 36 6.05 15.81 6.34
C ALA A 36 7.43 15.26 5.97
N TRP A 37 8.37 15.33 6.91
CA TRP A 37 9.73 14.84 6.72
C TRP A 37 9.75 13.32 6.46
N ALA A 38 9.02 12.54 7.25
CA ALA A 38 8.94 11.09 7.06
C ALA A 38 8.33 10.73 5.69
N GLY A 39 7.28 11.46 5.26
CA GLY A 39 6.66 11.29 3.94
C GLY A 39 7.61 11.63 2.80
N SER A 40 8.29 12.78 2.84
CA SER A 40 9.31 13.13 1.85
C SER A 40 10.41 12.07 1.80
N MET A 41 10.97 11.71 2.95
CA MET A 41 12.07 10.75 3.05
C MET A 41 11.67 9.38 2.47
N ALA A 42 10.48 8.87 2.82
CA ALA A 42 10.02 7.59 2.32
C ALA A 42 9.84 7.63 0.79
N LEU A 43 9.17 8.66 0.27
CA LEU A 43 8.92 8.74 -1.18
C LEU A 43 10.18 9.03 -2.00
N GLU A 44 11.15 9.78 -1.47
CA GLU A 44 12.46 9.95 -2.12
C GLU A 44 13.21 8.62 -2.23
N ASN A 45 13.11 7.73 -1.24
CA ASN A 45 13.66 6.37 -1.35
C ASN A 45 12.88 5.53 -2.37
N ILE A 46 11.54 5.53 -2.27
CA ILE A 46 10.67 4.75 -3.17
C ILE A 46 10.79 5.23 -4.63
N ALA A 47 11.08 6.50 -4.86
CA ALA A 47 11.34 7.06 -6.20
C ALA A 47 12.57 6.46 -6.90
N ASN A 48 13.49 5.84 -6.16
CA ASN A 48 14.65 5.15 -6.72
C ASN A 48 14.37 3.68 -7.04
N SER A 49 13.20 3.16 -6.69
CA SER A 49 12.80 1.78 -7.01
C SER A 49 12.50 1.61 -8.50
N ASP A 50 12.93 0.48 -9.05
CA ASP A 50 12.55 0.02 -10.40
C ASP A 50 11.38 -0.99 -10.39
N ALA A 51 10.68 -1.15 -9.25
CA ALA A 51 9.42 -1.88 -9.16
C ALA A 51 8.32 -1.20 -10.01
N LEU A 52 7.57 -1.99 -10.78
CA LEU A 52 6.63 -1.48 -11.77
C LEU A 52 5.34 -0.91 -11.17
N TYR A 53 4.83 -1.54 -10.10
CA TYR A 53 3.55 -1.24 -9.46
C TYR A 53 3.71 -0.66 -8.05
N HIS A 54 4.54 -1.29 -7.20
CA HIS A 54 4.77 -0.82 -5.82
C HIS A 54 5.75 0.37 -5.83
N ASN A 55 5.23 1.53 -6.25
CA ASN A 55 5.99 2.75 -6.53
C ASN A 55 5.43 3.97 -5.77
N VAL A 56 5.94 5.17 -6.10
CA VAL A 56 5.55 6.45 -5.48
C VAL A 56 4.04 6.70 -5.54
N GLU A 57 3.40 6.42 -6.69
CA GLU A 57 1.95 6.65 -6.84
C GLU A 57 1.15 5.72 -5.93
N HIS A 58 1.51 4.43 -5.88
CA HIS A 58 0.86 3.47 -4.98
C HIS A 58 0.99 3.90 -3.52
N SER A 59 2.20 4.24 -3.08
CA SER A 59 2.48 4.66 -1.71
C SER A 59 1.70 5.92 -1.29
N ILE A 60 1.56 6.89 -2.21
CA ILE A 60 0.72 8.09 -2.02
C ILE A 60 -0.74 7.69 -1.82
N LEU A 61 -1.30 6.85 -2.70
CA LEU A 61 -2.70 6.47 -2.66
C LEU A 61 -3.05 5.70 -1.38
N VAL A 62 -2.23 4.71 -1.01
CA VAL A 62 -2.38 3.97 0.25
C VAL A 62 -2.38 4.91 1.45
N THR A 63 -1.42 5.84 1.50
CA THR A 63 -1.32 6.76 2.63
C THR A 63 -2.51 7.72 2.73
N LEU A 64 -2.94 8.30 1.61
CA LEU A 64 -4.07 9.24 1.63
C LEU A 64 -5.41 8.54 1.95
N VAL A 65 -5.59 7.30 1.47
CA VAL A 65 -6.74 6.48 1.87
C VAL A 65 -6.69 6.17 3.37
N GLY A 66 -5.54 5.74 3.89
CA GLY A 66 -5.36 5.47 5.30
C GLY A 66 -5.60 6.69 6.18
N GLN A 67 -5.14 7.87 5.75
CA GLN A 67 -5.42 9.13 6.42
C GLN A 67 -6.93 9.40 6.56
N GLU A 68 -7.72 9.17 5.51
CA GLU A 68 -9.17 9.36 5.56
C GLU A 68 -9.89 8.26 6.36
N ILE A 69 -9.38 7.03 6.36
CA ILE A 69 -9.84 5.96 7.27
C ILE A 69 -9.64 6.40 8.72
N LEU A 70 -8.44 6.84 9.08
CA LEU A 70 -8.11 7.22 10.46
C LEU A 70 -8.91 8.45 10.91
N ARG A 71 -9.09 9.43 10.02
CA ARG A 71 -9.97 10.57 10.25
C ARG A 71 -11.41 10.15 10.48
N GLY A 72 -11.93 9.23 9.67
CA GLY A 72 -13.26 8.67 9.84
C GLY A 72 -13.43 7.94 11.17
N LYS A 73 -12.42 7.16 11.59
CA LYS A 73 -12.39 6.53 12.92
C LYS A 73 -12.46 7.57 14.03
N HIS A 74 -11.62 8.61 13.97
CA HIS A 74 -11.63 9.68 14.97
C HIS A 74 -12.98 10.42 15.02
N ILE A 75 -13.62 10.68 13.88
CA ILE A 75 -14.97 11.28 13.83
C ILE A 75 -16.03 10.37 14.47
N ARG A 76 -15.96 9.05 14.21
CA ARG A 76 -16.95 8.09 14.68
C ARG A 76 -16.81 7.75 16.16
N GLU A 77 -15.58 7.56 16.61
CA GLU A 77 -15.27 6.92 17.90
C GLU A 77 -14.50 7.86 18.83
N GLY A 78 -13.90 8.92 18.32
CA GLY A 78 -12.90 9.70 19.05
C GLY A 78 -11.63 8.88 19.29
N GLY A 79 -10.86 9.29 20.31
CA GLY A 79 -9.80 8.45 20.90
C GLY A 79 -8.50 8.30 20.11
N VAL A 80 -8.47 8.63 18.81
CA VAL A 80 -7.19 8.66 18.05
C VAL A 80 -6.35 9.85 18.51
N SER A 81 -5.27 9.59 19.23
CA SER A 81 -4.34 10.63 19.70
C SER A 81 -3.45 11.16 18.57
N SER A 82 -2.79 12.30 18.81
CA SER A 82 -1.79 12.85 17.89
C SER A 82 -0.63 11.87 17.64
N GLU A 83 -0.24 11.10 18.65
CA GLU A 83 0.76 10.05 18.56
C GLU A 83 0.27 8.89 17.70
N ASP A 84 -0.95 8.42 17.91
CA ASP A 84 -1.52 7.35 17.06
C ASP A 84 -1.50 7.77 15.60
N TRP A 85 -1.89 9.02 15.31
CA TRP A 85 -1.85 9.57 13.96
C TRP A 85 -0.43 9.63 13.39
N LEU A 86 0.54 10.12 14.16
CA LEU A 86 1.94 10.19 13.75
C LEU A 86 2.46 8.79 13.34
N HIS A 87 2.32 7.80 14.21
CA HIS A 87 2.82 6.45 13.94
C HIS A 87 2.05 5.78 12.80
N PHE A 88 0.74 6.00 12.72
CA PHE A 88 -0.10 5.45 11.65
C PHE A 88 0.31 5.98 10.27
N ILE A 89 0.51 7.29 10.13
CA ILE A 89 0.96 7.88 8.86
C ILE A 89 2.37 7.39 8.51
N ILE A 90 3.31 7.31 9.47
CA ILE A 90 4.65 6.77 9.21
C ILE A 90 4.58 5.30 8.76
N SER A 91 3.69 4.51 9.36
CA SER A 91 3.45 3.11 8.96
C SER A 91 3.00 3.01 7.51
N LEU A 92 2.07 3.87 7.08
CA LEU A 92 1.57 3.89 5.71
C LEU A 92 2.63 4.32 4.70
N VAL A 93 3.38 5.40 4.94
CA VAL A 93 4.38 5.85 3.96
C VAL A 93 5.56 4.89 3.83
N CYS A 94 5.81 4.08 4.87
CA CYS A 94 6.93 3.13 4.89
C CYS A 94 6.52 1.67 4.61
N HIS A 95 5.24 1.35 4.39
CA HIS A 95 4.81 -0.06 4.29
C HIS A 95 5.56 -0.86 3.20
N ASP A 96 5.79 -0.21 2.06
CA ASP A 96 6.46 -0.77 0.89
C ASP A 96 7.92 -0.34 0.72
N ILE A 97 8.48 0.42 1.65
CA ILE A 97 9.86 0.91 1.52
C ILE A 97 10.88 -0.24 1.42
N GLY A 98 10.52 -1.42 1.93
CA GLY A 98 11.35 -2.62 1.85
C GLY A 98 11.52 -3.21 0.45
N TYR A 99 10.78 -2.76 -0.56
CA TYR A 99 11.05 -3.09 -1.96
C TYR A 99 12.37 -2.47 -2.44
N VAL A 100 12.72 -1.28 -1.96
CA VAL A 100 13.82 -0.47 -2.47
C VAL A 100 15.16 -1.17 -2.23
N LYS A 101 15.92 -1.45 -3.29
CA LYS A 101 17.33 -1.89 -3.15
C LYS A 101 18.20 -0.78 -2.57
N GLY A 102 19.13 -1.12 -1.67
CA GLY A 102 20.04 -0.15 -1.03
C GLY A 102 19.44 0.60 0.17
N VAL A 103 18.15 0.36 0.48
CA VAL A 103 17.43 1.09 1.53
C VAL A 103 17.86 0.69 2.94
N CYS A 104 18.22 -0.59 3.12
CA CYS A 104 18.72 -1.16 4.37
C CYS A 104 20.25 -1.05 4.43
N ARG A 105 20.82 -0.71 5.59
CA ARG A 105 22.28 -0.49 5.75
C ARG A 105 23.15 -1.69 5.36
N GLN A 106 22.61 -2.91 5.43
CA GLN A 106 23.33 -4.14 5.11
C GLN A 106 23.35 -4.46 3.62
N ASP A 107 22.54 -3.79 2.80
CA ASP A 107 22.51 -4.01 1.35
C ASP A 107 23.88 -3.70 0.72
N GLN A 108 24.29 -4.55 -0.22
CA GLN A 108 25.55 -4.46 -0.95
C GLN A 108 25.26 -4.54 -2.44
N GLU A 109 24.89 -3.41 -3.02
CA GLU A 109 24.45 -3.30 -4.43
C GLU A 109 25.51 -3.82 -5.42
N ALA A 110 26.79 -3.48 -5.20
CA ALA A 110 27.89 -3.93 -6.05
C ALA A 110 28.06 -5.47 -6.08
N ALA A 111 27.60 -6.16 -5.03
CA ALA A 111 27.61 -7.62 -4.93
C ALA A 111 26.22 -8.24 -5.21
N SER A 112 25.22 -7.43 -5.55
CA SER A 112 23.81 -7.85 -5.70
C SER A 112 23.26 -8.63 -4.51
N LEU A 113 23.71 -8.26 -3.29
CA LEU A 113 23.38 -8.96 -2.05
C LEU A 113 22.55 -8.03 -1.14
N TYR A 114 21.33 -8.44 -0.80
CA TYR A 114 20.33 -7.60 -0.13
C TYR A 114 19.82 -8.24 1.16
N ALA A 115 19.57 -7.43 2.18
CA ALA A 115 19.06 -7.90 3.46
C ALA A 115 17.65 -8.47 3.34
N THR A 116 17.37 -9.56 4.04
CA THR A 116 15.99 -10.09 4.13
C THR A 116 15.17 -9.41 5.22
N GLY A 117 15.79 -8.53 6.02
CA GLY A 117 15.20 -7.98 7.25
C GLY A 117 15.13 -8.97 8.41
N LYS A 118 15.52 -10.24 8.24
CA LYS A 118 15.41 -11.30 9.25
C LYS A 118 16.77 -11.83 9.69
N ASN A 119 17.13 -11.58 10.95
CA ASN A 119 18.31 -12.15 11.63
C ASN A 119 19.63 -11.98 10.85
N GLY A 120 19.82 -10.84 10.18
CA GLY A 120 21.01 -10.55 9.37
C GLY A 120 21.18 -11.44 8.13
N ARG A 121 20.15 -12.21 7.74
CA ARG A 121 20.20 -13.01 6.53
C ARG A 121 20.10 -12.11 5.30
N MET A 122 20.85 -12.50 4.27
CA MET A 122 20.93 -11.81 2.99
C MET A 122 20.49 -12.75 1.86
N ILE A 123 20.04 -12.18 0.74
CA ILE A 123 19.74 -12.90 -0.51
C ILE A 123 20.50 -12.26 -1.66
N SER A 124 20.91 -13.08 -2.63
CA SER A 124 21.48 -12.58 -3.88
C SER A 124 20.37 -12.45 -4.91
N LEU A 125 20.32 -11.32 -5.61
CA LEU A 125 19.48 -11.17 -6.80
C LEU A 125 20.29 -11.43 -8.06
N HIS A 126 19.65 -11.97 -9.09
CA HIS A 126 20.29 -12.18 -10.38
C HIS A 126 20.42 -10.84 -11.14
N PRO A 127 21.43 -10.68 -12.02
CA PRO A 127 21.53 -9.51 -12.88
C PRO A 127 20.24 -9.28 -13.67
N GLY A 128 19.71 -8.05 -13.62
CA GLY A 128 18.46 -7.67 -14.29
C GLY A 128 17.19 -7.85 -13.48
N ALA A 129 17.26 -8.39 -12.26
CA ALA A 129 16.12 -8.42 -11.33
C ALA A 129 15.71 -7.01 -10.90
N SER A 130 14.42 -6.71 -10.89
CA SER A 130 13.90 -5.45 -10.36
C SER A 130 13.72 -5.54 -8.84
N ASP A 131 13.32 -4.43 -8.23
CA ASP A 131 13.01 -4.31 -6.80
C ASP A 131 11.80 -5.18 -6.43
N ALA A 132 10.97 -5.56 -7.42
CA ALA A 132 9.87 -6.52 -7.23
C ALA A 132 10.38 -7.90 -6.75
N SER A 133 11.60 -8.31 -7.08
CA SER A 133 12.21 -9.53 -6.53
C SER A 133 12.31 -9.55 -5.00
N LEU A 134 12.19 -8.39 -4.34
CA LEU A 134 12.21 -8.26 -2.89
C LEU A 134 10.81 -8.39 -2.25
N THR A 135 9.73 -8.61 -3.02
CA THR A 135 8.37 -8.85 -2.48
C THR A 135 8.35 -9.87 -1.33
N PRO A 136 9.04 -11.02 -1.35
CA PRO A 136 8.97 -11.98 -0.24
C PRO A 136 9.54 -11.44 1.09
N TYR A 137 10.32 -10.36 1.03
CA TYR A 137 11.06 -9.78 2.15
C TYR A 137 10.63 -8.34 2.48
N HIS A 138 9.79 -7.69 1.66
CA HIS A 138 9.53 -6.25 1.76
C HIS A 138 9.05 -5.82 3.16
N VAL A 139 8.09 -6.54 3.78
CA VAL A 139 7.63 -6.20 5.15
C VAL A 139 8.76 -6.31 6.18
N ASP A 140 9.58 -7.36 6.10
CA ASP A 140 10.70 -7.52 7.04
C ASP A 140 11.80 -6.49 6.82
N ARG A 141 12.07 -6.15 5.55
CA ARG A 141 13.00 -5.07 5.16
C ARG A 141 12.48 -3.71 5.61
N ALA A 142 11.19 -3.44 5.46
CA ALA A 142 10.55 -2.21 5.93
C ALA A 142 10.70 -2.07 7.45
N LYS A 143 10.44 -3.14 8.21
CA LYS A 143 10.68 -3.12 9.67
C LYS A 143 12.14 -2.90 10.04
N LEU A 144 13.08 -3.54 9.35
CA LEU A 144 14.52 -3.28 9.53
C LEU A 144 14.86 -1.81 9.25
N PHE A 145 14.31 -1.24 8.18
CA PHE A 145 14.46 0.17 7.86
C PHE A 145 13.91 1.07 8.97
N ILE A 146 12.74 0.77 9.53
CA ILE A 146 12.16 1.51 10.66
C ILE A 146 13.11 1.50 11.87
N ASP A 147 13.70 0.35 12.21
CA ASP A 147 14.70 0.26 13.28
C ASP A 147 15.94 1.10 12.97
N GLU A 148 16.44 1.04 11.73
CA GLU A 148 17.63 1.79 11.30
C GLU A 148 17.43 3.30 11.25
N ARG A 149 16.20 3.78 11.01
CA ARG A 149 15.90 5.22 10.88
C ARG A 149 15.31 5.84 12.13
N PHE A 150 14.44 5.12 12.83
CA PHE A 150 13.65 5.63 13.95
C PHE A 150 13.96 4.94 15.28
N GLY A 151 14.82 3.92 15.30
CA GLY A 151 15.21 3.23 16.53
C GLY A 151 15.74 4.18 17.60
N GLY A 152 15.13 4.14 18.79
CA GLY A 152 15.50 5.01 19.92
C GLY A 152 15.09 6.48 19.79
N HIS A 153 14.25 6.82 18.81
CA HIS A 153 13.72 8.17 18.66
C HIS A 153 12.76 8.54 19.80
N LYS A 154 12.82 9.78 20.31
CA LYS A 154 12.06 10.20 21.50
C LYS A 154 10.55 10.35 21.27
N LEU A 155 10.16 10.69 20.04
CA LEU A 155 8.77 10.98 19.66
C LEU A 155 8.16 9.92 18.74
N ILE A 156 8.98 8.99 18.24
CA ILE A 156 8.57 7.98 17.26
C ILE A 156 8.89 6.62 17.86
N ASP A 157 7.84 5.87 18.16
CA ASP A 157 7.89 4.49 18.60
C ASP A 157 7.99 3.56 17.39
N ALA A 158 9.18 3.01 17.20
CA ALA A 158 9.47 2.07 16.13
C ALA A 158 8.66 0.76 16.25
N GLU A 159 8.37 0.29 17.46
CA GLU A 159 7.66 -0.99 17.65
C GLU A 159 6.19 -0.88 17.23
N VAL A 160 5.55 0.26 17.50
CA VAL A 160 4.19 0.53 17.02
C VAL A 160 4.13 0.53 15.50
N ILE A 161 5.09 1.21 14.85
CA ILE A 161 5.15 1.28 13.39
C ILE A 161 5.39 -0.09 12.78
N LYS A 162 6.36 -0.86 13.31
CA LYS A 162 6.64 -2.21 12.84
C LYS A 162 5.45 -3.14 13.00
N SER A 163 4.71 -3.03 14.10
CA SER A 163 3.49 -3.82 14.35
C SER A 163 2.40 -3.49 13.34
N ASN A 164 2.24 -2.23 12.95
CA ASN A 164 1.30 -1.83 11.92
C ASN A 164 1.71 -2.34 10.52
N ILE A 165 2.99 -2.19 10.15
CA ILE A 165 3.53 -2.65 8.86
C ILE A 165 3.46 -4.18 8.72
N GLU A 166 3.59 -4.94 9.81
CA GLU A 166 3.52 -6.40 9.78
C GLU A 166 2.26 -6.94 9.09
N TRP A 167 1.14 -6.19 9.15
CA TRP A 167 -0.14 -6.62 8.62
C TRP A 167 -0.36 -6.34 7.14
N THR A 168 0.57 -5.65 6.47
CA THR A 168 0.57 -5.49 5.01
C THR A 168 1.14 -6.68 4.28
N ARG A 169 1.51 -7.76 4.99
CA ARG A 169 1.88 -9.02 4.33
C ARG A 169 0.73 -9.55 3.48
N PHE A 170 1.05 -9.80 2.21
CA PHE A 170 0.13 -10.43 1.27
C PHE A 170 0.73 -11.73 0.69
N PRO A 171 -0.03 -12.83 0.59
CA PRO A 171 -1.41 -13.00 1.06
C PRO A 171 -1.54 -12.87 2.59
N VAL A 172 -2.69 -12.39 3.06
CA VAL A 172 -2.95 -12.18 4.49
C VAL A 172 -2.72 -13.50 5.24
N PRO A 173 -1.84 -13.55 6.26
CA PRO A 173 -1.61 -14.76 7.03
C PRO A 173 -2.90 -15.30 7.65
N ALA A 174 -3.08 -16.62 7.64
CA ALA A 174 -4.29 -17.28 8.16
C ALA A 174 -4.40 -17.30 9.70
N ALA A 175 -3.51 -16.61 10.41
CA ALA A 175 -3.50 -16.58 11.87
C ALA A 175 -4.68 -15.74 12.42
N GLU A 176 -5.25 -16.16 13.55
CA GLU A 176 -6.48 -15.60 14.10
C GLU A 176 -6.40 -14.10 14.43
N ASP A 177 -5.22 -13.63 14.84
CA ASP A 177 -4.95 -12.23 15.14
C ASP A 177 -5.15 -11.35 13.90
N HIS A 178 -4.84 -11.83 12.70
CA HIS A 178 -4.98 -11.06 11.46
C HIS A 178 -6.44 -10.90 11.01
N HIS A 179 -7.45 -11.34 11.75
CA HIS A 179 -8.85 -11.06 11.42
C HIS A 179 -9.37 -9.71 11.94
N ASP A 180 -8.63 -9.02 12.81
CA ASP A 180 -9.05 -7.69 13.29
C ASP A 180 -9.12 -6.66 12.15
N THR A 181 -10.16 -5.86 12.15
CA THR A 181 -10.44 -4.83 11.12
C THR A 181 -10.48 -3.42 11.69
N VAL A 182 -10.28 -3.25 13.01
CA VAL A 182 -10.44 -1.95 13.69
C VAL A 182 -9.20 -1.46 14.43
N SER A 183 -8.22 -2.33 14.72
CA SER A 183 -6.89 -1.89 15.21
C SER A 183 -6.12 -1.11 14.15
N PHE A 184 -5.12 -0.33 14.58
CA PHE A 184 -4.27 0.43 13.66
C PHE A 184 -3.57 -0.46 12.63
N ALA A 185 -3.07 -1.65 13.01
CA ALA A 185 -2.50 -2.59 12.05
C ALA A 185 -3.55 -3.09 11.03
N GLY A 186 -4.76 -3.42 11.49
CA GLY A 186 -5.89 -3.78 10.61
C GLY A 186 -6.28 -2.67 9.64
N LEU A 187 -6.25 -1.42 10.09
CA LEU A 187 -6.57 -0.24 9.28
C LEU A 187 -5.44 0.14 8.30
N VAL A 188 -4.16 -0.09 8.65
CA VAL A 188 -3.04 0.05 7.72
C VAL A 188 -3.17 -0.96 6.58
N ARG A 189 -3.44 -2.23 6.89
CA ARG A 189 -3.74 -3.24 5.87
C ARG A 189 -4.95 -2.84 5.01
N ALA A 190 -6.02 -2.36 5.62
CA ALA A 190 -7.19 -1.95 4.86
C ALA A 190 -6.89 -0.76 3.95
N ALA A 191 -6.05 0.18 4.38
CA ALA A 191 -5.60 1.30 3.57
C ALA A 191 -4.76 0.85 2.38
N ASP A 192 -3.88 -0.13 2.55
CA ASP A 192 -3.10 -0.74 1.49
C ASP A 192 -4.02 -1.37 0.41
N LEU A 193 -4.91 -2.26 0.84
CA LEU A 193 -5.88 -2.92 -0.04
C LEU A 193 -6.82 -1.92 -0.74
N ILE A 194 -7.41 -0.97 -0.01
CA ILE A 194 -8.32 0.03 -0.61
C ILE A 194 -7.53 1.00 -1.50
N GLY A 195 -6.35 1.44 -1.09
CA GLY A 195 -5.49 2.36 -1.84
C GLY A 195 -5.12 1.80 -3.21
N GLN A 196 -4.77 0.51 -3.26
CA GLN A 196 -4.60 -0.23 -4.50
C GLN A 196 -5.90 -0.28 -5.32
N LEU A 197 -6.99 -0.80 -4.76
CA LEU A 197 -8.19 -1.13 -5.54
C LEU A 197 -9.04 0.08 -5.92
N SER A 198 -8.91 1.20 -5.21
CA SER A 198 -9.62 2.47 -5.47
C SER A 198 -8.87 3.42 -6.41
N ASP A 199 -7.69 3.03 -6.89
CA ASP A 199 -6.95 3.82 -7.86
C ASP A 199 -7.78 4.00 -9.15
N PRO A 200 -8.06 5.24 -9.60
CA PRO A 200 -8.80 5.49 -10.84
C PRO A 200 -8.19 4.85 -12.09
N ARG A 201 -6.88 4.59 -12.07
CA ARG A 201 -6.11 3.93 -13.14
C ARG A 201 -5.77 2.49 -12.81
N TYR A 202 -6.26 1.92 -11.70
CA TYR A 202 -5.94 0.55 -11.26
C TYR A 202 -6.02 -0.45 -12.42
N LEU A 203 -7.14 -0.42 -13.13
CA LEU A 203 -7.47 -1.29 -14.26
C LEU A 203 -6.48 -1.20 -15.43
N LYS A 204 -5.78 -0.07 -15.58
CA LYS A 204 -4.69 0.10 -16.58
C LYS A 204 -3.33 -0.33 -16.04
N LYS A 205 -3.15 -0.34 -14.71
CA LYS A 205 -1.92 -0.73 -14.02
C LYS A 205 -1.83 -2.22 -13.66
N ILE A 206 -2.90 -2.99 -13.89
CA ILE A 206 -2.91 -4.46 -13.72
C ILE A 206 -1.74 -5.12 -14.45
N THR A 207 -1.35 -4.63 -15.63
CA THR A 207 -0.20 -5.17 -16.36
C THR A 207 1.11 -5.01 -15.59
N SER A 208 1.33 -3.87 -14.95
CA SER A 208 2.51 -3.66 -14.09
C SER A 208 2.54 -4.64 -12.93
N LEU A 209 1.40 -4.81 -12.24
CA LEU A 209 1.29 -5.76 -11.13
C LEU A 209 1.50 -7.21 -11.56
N TYR A 210 0.97 -7.59 -12.74
CA TYR A 210 1.18 -8.93 -13.30
C TYR A 210 2.66 -9.24 -13.51
N TYR A 211 3.45 -8.31 -14.03
CA TYR A 211 4.88 -8.55 -14.28
C TYR A 211 5.70 -8.65 -12.99
N GLU A 212 5.31 -7.95 -11.92
CA GLU A 212 5.90 -8.19 -10.60
C GLU A 212 5.54 -9.57 -10.04
N PHE A 213 4.31 -10.03 -10.27
CA PHE A 213 3.90 -11.40 -9.93
C PHE A 213 4.65 -12.44 -10.77
N GLU A 214 4.96 -12.13 -12.03
CA GLU A 214 5.77 -13.00 -12.88
C GLU A 214 7.21 -13.12 -12.37
N GLU A 215 7.83 -11.99 -12.02
CA GLU A 215 9.20 -11.96 -11.49
C GLU A 215 9.36 -12.79 -10.21
N THR A 216 8.34 -12.74 -9.35
CA THR A 216 8.31 -13.48 -8.07
C THR A 216 7.76 -14.90 -8.20
N GLY A 217 7.24 -15.28 -9.38
CA GLY A 217 6.55 -16.54 -9.63
C GLY A 217 5.16 -16.66 -9.01
N MET A 218 4.64 -15.59 -8.41
CA MET A 218 3.30 -15.53 -7.82
C MET A 218 2.20 -15.75 -8.88
N ASN A 219 2.41 -15.31 -10.13
CA ASN A 219 1.45 -15.55 -11.21
C ASN A 219 1.17 -17.05 -11.40
N LYS A 220 2.21 -17.90 -11.35
CA LYS A 220 2.09 -19.36 -11.45
C LYS A 220 1.35 -19.97 -10.25
N VAL A 221 1.62 -19.45 -9.05
CA VAL A 221 0.92 -19.89 -7.82
C VAL A 221 -0.57 -19.58 -7.90
N LEU A 222 -0.93 -18.41 -8.47
CA LEU A 222 -2.32 -17.97 -8.63
C LEU A 222 -3.00 -18.53 -9.89
N GLY A 223 -2.26 -19.20 -10.77
CA GLY A 223 -2.76 -19.74 -12.03
C GLY A 223 -3.09 -18.67 -13.08
N TYR A 224 -2.32 -17.57 -13.10
CA TYR A 224 -2.45 -16.48 -14.08
C TYR A 224 -1.37 -16.61 -15.16
N GLU A 225 -1.79 -16.69 -16.41
CA GLU A 225 -0.89 -16.81 -17.57
C GLU A 225 -0.68 -15.47 -18.28
N THR A 226 -1.61 -14.53 -18.10
CA THR A 226 -1.59 -13.22 -18.74
C THR A 226 -2.10 -12.12 -17.79
N PRO A 227 -1.79 -10.83 -18.07
CA PRO A 227 -2.41 -9.71 -17.36
C PRO A 227 -3.95 -9.72 -17.38
N ALA A 228 -4.55 -10.30 -18.42
CA ALA A 228 -6.01 -10.43 -18.53
C ALA A 228 -6.58 -11.37 -17.46
N ASP A 229 -5.85 -12.41 -17.04
CA ASP A 229 -6.31 -13.34 -16.00
C ASP A 229 -6.38 -12.65 -14.63
N LEU A 230 -5.41 -11.78 -14.35
CA LEU A 230 -5.41 -10.96 -13.13
C LEU A 230 -6.61 -10.00 -13.13
N ARG A 231 -6.92 -9.39 -14.28
CA ARG A 231 -8.13 -8.56 -14.45
C ARG A 231 -9.41 -9.35 -14.26
N LYS A 232 -9.56 -10.50 -14.92
CA LYS A 232 -10.76 -11.36 -14.84
C LYS A 232 -11.02 -11.86 -13.42
N ASN A 233 -9.98 -12.03 -12.61
CA ASN A 233 -10.10 -12.45 -11.21
C ASN A 233 -10.28 -11.28 -10.23
N TYR A 234 -10.20 -10.03 -10.66
CA TYR A 234 -10.27 -8.86 -9.79
C TYR A 234 -11.53 -8.82 -8.91
N ALA A 235 -12.72 -9.02 -9.48
CA ALA A 235 -13.97 -8.99 -8.71
C ALA A 235 -14.02 -10.12 -7.66
N LYS A 236 -13.57 -11.33 -8.03
CA LYS A 236 -13.47 -12.47 -7.11
C LYS A 236 -12.46 -12.19 -5.99
N PHE A 237 -11.32 -11.60 -6.33
CA PHE A 237 -10.31 -11.18 -5.37
C PHE A 237 -10.85 -10.11 -4.41
N TYR A 238 -11.60 -9.12 -4.92
CA TYR A 238 -12.27 -8.13 -4.10
C TYR A 238 -13.20 -8.78 -3.07
N TRP A 239 -14.18 -9.59 -3.52
CA TRP A 239 -15.19 -10.12 -2.61
C TRP A 239 -14.67 -11.16 -1.62
N ASN A 240 -13.76 -12.03 -2.05
CA ASN A 240 -13.31 -13.15 -1.23
C ASN A 240 -11.97 -12.88 -0.52
N GLY A 241 -11.09 -12.08 -1.12
CA GLY A 241 -9.74 -11.81 -0.62
C GLY A 241 -9.60 -10.48 0.12
N VAL A 242 -10.40 -9.46 -0.22
CA VAL A 242 -10.24 -8.10 0.34
C VAL A 242 -11.41 -7.68 1.22
N HIS A 243 -12.65 -7.82 0.75
CA HIS A 243 -13.85 -7.35 1.42
C HIS A 243 -13.94 -7.79 2.90
N PRO A 244 -13.58 -9.03 3.30
CA PRO A 244 -13.56 -9.42 4.71
C PRO A 244 -12.72 -8.52 5.62
N TYR A 245 -11.65 -7.90 5.10
CA TYR A 245 -10.69 -7.11 5.86
C TYR A 245 -10.96 -5.60 5.84
N ILE A 246 -11.89 -5.12 5.01
CA ILE A 246 -12.08 -3.68 4.78
C ILE A 246 -13.44 -3.13 5.21
N LYS A 247 -14.37 -3.98 5.68
CA LYS A 247 -15.76 -3.57 6.01
C LYS A 247 -15.83 -2.37 6.97
N ASP A 248 -15.07 -2.39 8.06
CA ASP A 248 -15.08 -1.28 9.02
C ASP A 248 -14.39 -0.03 8.48
N SER A 249 -13.34 -0.20 7.68
CA SER A 249 -12.69 0.90 6.98
C SER A 249 -13.63 1.60 6.00
N LEU A 250 -14.48 0.86 5.28
CA LEU A 250 -15.52 1.46 4.42
C LEU A 250 -16.53 2.28 5.24
N ARG A 251 -16.86 1.85 6.47
CA ARG A 251 -17.73 2.63 7.38
C ARG A 251 -17.05 3.93 7.81
N TYR A 252 -15.75 3.91 8.08
CA TYR A 252 -15.00 5.12 8.40
C TYR A 252 -14.88 6.07 7.20
N LEU A 253 -14.54 5.56 6.01
CA LEU A 253 -14.46 6.36 4.78
C LEU A 253 -15.79 7.04 4.42
N SER A 254 -16.93 6.42 4.75
CA SER A 254 -18.25 7.01 4.49
C SER A 254 -18.52 8.32 5.25
N LEU A 255 -17.68 8.70 6.22
CA LEU A 255 -17.86 9.87 7.08
C LEU A 255 -17.23 11.15 6.52
N THR A 256 -16.30 11.05 5.58
CA THR A 256 -15.65 12.22 4.95
C THR A 256 -16.00 12.33 3.47
N GLN A 257 -15.93 13.53 2.91
CA GLN A 257 -16.22 13.72 1.48
C GLN A 257 -15.14 13.06 0.61
N GLN A 258 -13.88 13.17 1.02
CA GLN A 258 -12.75 12.50 0.40
C GLN A 258 -12.90 10.98 0.48
N GLY A 259 -13.27 10.44 1.64
CA GLY A 259 -13.47 9.00 1.81
C GLY A 259 -14.63 8.45 0.97
N LYS A 260 -15.73 9.19 0.81
CA LYS A 260 -16.80 8.83 -0.14
C LYS A 260 -16.31 8.76 -1.59
N GLN A 261 -15.41 9.65 -2.00
CA GLN A 261 -14.80 9.60 -3.33
C GLN A 261 -13.93 8.34 -3.51
N VAL A 262 -13.14 7.98 -2.50
CA VAL A 262 -12.37 6.72 -2.49
C VAL A 262 -13.28 5.52 -2.67
N MET A 263 -14.38 5.46 -1.90
CA MET A 263 -15.38 4.39 -2.02
C MET A 263 -16.02 4.35 -3.41
N ALA A 264 -16.35 5.50 -3.99
CA ALA A 264 -16.92 5.58 -5.33
C ALA A 264 -15.95 5.01 -6.39
N ASN A 265 -14.65 5.34 -6.30
CA ASN A 265 -13.65 4.79 -7.21
C ASN A 265 -13.46 3.28 -7.03
N LEU A 266 -13.40 2.80 -5.79
CA LEU A 266 -13.32 1.37 -5.46
C LEU A 266 -14.48 0.59 -6.09
N TYR A 267 -15.71 1.03 -5.84
CA TYR A 267 -16.89 0.36 -6.38
C TYR A 267 -16.99 0.50 -7.90
N SER A 268 -16.57 1.62 -8.48
CA SER A 268 -16.50 1.80 -9.94
C SER A 268 -15.59 0.75 -10.59
N ASN A 269 -14.38 0.54 -10.04
CA ASN A 269 -13.45 -0.47 -10.55
C ASN A 269 -14.03 -1.89 -10.46
N VAL A 270 -14.65 -2.25 -9.33
CA VAL A 270 -15.32 -3.55 -9.16
C VAL A 270 -16.45 -3.72 -10.16
N PHE A 271 -17.32 -2.71 -10.27
CA PHE A 271 -18.46 -2.72 -11.17
C PHE A 271 -18.04 -2.89 -12.64
N VAL A 272 -17.02 -2.17 -13.10
CA VAL A 272 -16.51 -2.27 -14.48
C VAL A 272 -16.10 -3.71 -14.79
N VAL A 273 -15.29 -4.35 -13.94
CA VAL A 273 -14.83 -5.72 -14.22
C VAL A 273 -15.97 -6.74 -14.16
N GLU A 274 -16.91 -6.59 -13.22
CA GLU A 274 -18.06 -7.49 -13.13
C GLU A 274 -18.94 -7.47 -14.39
N HIS A 275 -19.05 -6.32 -15.06
CA HIS A 275 -19.91 -6.15 -16.22
C HIS A 275 -19.19 -6.36 -17.56
N GLU A 276 -17.86 -6.24 -17.63
CA GLU A 276 -17.07 -6.66 -18.80
C GLU A 276 -17.28 -8.15 -19.11
N LYS A 277 -17.28 -8.98 -18.06
CA LYS A 277 -17.41 -10.43 -18.17
C LYS A 277 -18.75 -10.86 -18.80
N ILE A 278 -19.83 -10.18 -18.41
CA ILE A 278 -21.18 -10.42 -18.94
C ILE A 278 -21.23 -10.09 -20.43
N GLN A 279 -20.57 -9.02 -20.87
CA GLN A 279 -20.54 -8.60 -22.27
C GLN A 279 -19.73 -9.57 -23.14
N GLU A 280 -18.57 -10.04 -22.68
CA GLU A 280 -17.76 -11.04 -23.40
C GLU A 280 -18.51 -12.36 -23.60
N GLU A 281 -19.19 -12.86 -22.56
CA GLU A 281 -20.00 -14.08 -22.63
C GLU A 281 -21.18 -13.92 -23.59
N GLN A 282 -21.84 -12.76 -23.60
CA GLN A 282 -22.94 -12.45 -24.52
C GLN A 282 -22.48 -12.35 -25.98
N MET A 283 -21.33 -11.71 -26.24
CA MET A 283 -20.77 -11.63 -27.60
C MET A 283 -20.38 -13.01 -28.11
N TYR A 284 -19.73 -13.83 -27.29
CA TYR A 284 -19.36 -15.20 -27.68
C TYR A 284 -20.58 -16.06 -28.00
N MET A 285 -21.65 -15.96 -27.19
CA MET A 285 -22.93 -16.64 -27.47
C MET A 285 -23.57 -16.16 -28.77
N MET A 286 -23.53 -14.85 -29.07
CA MET A 286 -24.03 -14.31 -30.34
C MET A 286 -23.21 -14.79 -31.54
N GLU A 287 -21.88 -14.84 -31.43
CA GLU A 287 -21.01 -15.36 -32.50
C GLU A 287 -21.28 -16.84 -32.78
N GLN A 288 -21.56 -17.66 -31.76
CA GLN A 288 -21.96 -19.06 -31.94
C GLN A 288 -23.36 -19.26 -32.54
N LEU A 289 -24.29 -18.31 -32.33
CA LEU A 289 -25.63 -18.36 -32.94
C LEU A 289 -25.62 -17.95 -34.42
N HIS A 290 -24.57 -17.25 -34.85
CA HIS A 290 -24.41 -16.75 -36.22
C HIS A 290 -23.42 -17.58 -37.07
N ALA A 291 -22.81 -18.62 -36.49
CA ALA A 291 -21.92 -19.59 -37.15
C ALA A 291 -22.67 -20.88 -37.51
#